data_AF-A0AAX4J9I4-F1
#
_entry.id   AF-A0AAX4J9I4-F1
#
_cell.length_a   1.000
_cell.length_b   1.000
_cell.length_c   1.000
_cell.angle_alpha   90.00
_cell.angle_beta   90.00
_cell.angle_gamma   90.00
#
_symmetry.space_group_name_H-M   'P 1'
#
loop_
_entity.id
_entity.type
_entity.pdbx_description
1 polymer ?
#
loop_
_entity_poly.entity_id
_entity_poly.type
_entity_poly.pdbx_seq_one_letter_code
_entity_poly.pdbx_strand_id
1 'polypeptide(L)'
;MDNHKIIQISYDILSKECMVSQTNLHNFLEAAISEYYDIPYHNATHGFNALYNGNILLKLINKPNNERQVKFIFLVCCLLHDIGHPGVICCGNEKIDLENHHAELIKKLLSKFLPEYVTEVNINGLLDTFKYKYLGHKSKNNIEHNSIDLTMLIKIADIGASSKKFDDFMCGSKQLEEEMFGKNTEDTSKRLEKDECF
;
A
#
# COMPACT_ATOMS: atom_id res chain seq x y z
N MET A 1 5.26 -15.39 -0.74
CA MET A 1 4.11 -16.15 -0.19
C MET A 1 3.10 -16.35 -1.30
N ASP A 2 2.29 -17.40 -1.28
CA ASP A 2 1.26 -17.60 -2.32
C ASP A 2 0.15 -16.54 -2.22
N ASN A 3 -0.30 -16.01 -3.37
CA ASN A 3 -1.28 -14.93 -3.44
C ASN A 3 -2.63 -15.33 -2.83
N HIS A 4 -3.05 -16.60 -2.97
CA HIS A 4 -4.28 -17.08 -2.32
C HIS A 4 -4.19 -16.96 -0.79
N LYS A 5 -3.02 -17.26 -0.19
CA LYS A 5 -2.80 -17.07 1.25
C LYS A 5 -2.78 -15.60 1.64
N ILE A 6 -2.18 -14.73 0.81
CA ILE A 6 -2.20 -13.28 1.04
C ILE A 6 -3.64 -12.77 1.07
N ILE A 7 -4.46 -13.14 0.08
CA ILE A 7 -5.86 -12.73 -0.02
C ILE A 7 -6.64 -13.20 1.21
N GLN A 8 -6.54 -14.48 1.57
CA GLN A 8 -7.27 -15.04 2.72
C GLN A 8 -6.95 -14.32 4.04
N ILE A 9 -5.66 -14.11 4.34
CA ILE A 9 -5.28 -13.47 5.60
C ILE A 9 -5.62 -11.97 5.58
N SER A 10 -5.47 -11.32 4.43
CA SER A 10 -5.87 -9.91 4.26
C SER A 10 -7.37 -9.73 4.49
N TYR A 11 -8.19 -10.66 3.98
CA TYR A 11 -9.62 -10.71 4.24
C TYR A 11 -9.92 -10.84 5.73
N ASP A 12 -9.26 -11.75 6.45
CA ASP A 12 -9.46 -11.97 7.89
C ASP A 12 -9.06 -10.76 8.76
N ILE A 13 -8.15 -9.92 8.26
CA ILE A 13 -7.76 -8.66 8.90
C ILE A 13 -8.79 -7.57 8.61
N LEU A 14 -9.11 -7.34 7.33
CA LEU A 14 -9.91 -6.21 6.86
C LEU A 14 -11.41 -6.38 7.14
N SER A 15 -11.94 -7.60 7.10
CA SER A 15 -13.36 -7.89 7.35
C SER A 15 -13.83 -7.45 8.73
N LYS A 16 -12.93 -7.35 9.72
CA LYS A 16 -13.22 -6.85 11.07
C LYS A 16 -13.47 -5.35 11.11
N GLU A 17 -12.90 -4.64 10.13
CA GLU A 17 -12.91 -3.18 10.07
C GLU A 17 -13.78 -2.62 8.94
N CYS A 18 -14.40 -3.46 8.11
CA CYS A 18 -15.29 -3.01 7.02
C CYS A 18 -16.76 -3.38 7.25
N MET A 19 -17.66 -2.65 6.59
CA MET A 19 -19.10 -2.99 6.55
C MET A 19 -19.56 -3.44 5.16
N VAL A 20 -18.61 -3.81 4.29
CA VAL A 20 -18.90 -4.24 2.91
C VAL A 20 -19.32 -5.70 2.85
N SER A 21 -19.96 -6.09 1.76
CA SER A 21 -20.25 -7.49 1.51
C SER A 21 -18.97 -8.32 1.40
N GLN A 22 -19.01 -9.55 1.90
CA GLN A 22 -17.91 -10.51 1.80
C GLN A 22 -17.43 -10.67 0.35
N THR A 23 -18.38 -10.74 -0.60
CA THR A 23 -18.09 -10.86 -2.03
C THR A 23 -17.32 -9.64 -2.55
N ASN A 24 -17.74 -8.43 -2.20
CA ASN A 24 -17.06 -7.21 -2.68
C ASN A 24 -15.65 -7.10 -2.09
N LEU A 25 -15.46 -7.41 -0.81
CA LEU A 25 -14.13 -7.40 -0.20
C LEU A 25 -13.21 -8.45 -0.84
N HIS A 26 -13.72 -9.65 -1.10
CA HIS A 26 -12.93 -10.69 -1.76
C HIS A 26 -12.51 -10.28 -3.18
N ASN A 27 -13.47 -9.80 -3.99
CA ASN A 27 -13.20 -9.34 -5.35
C ASN A 27 -12.23 -8.15 -5.37
N PHE A 28 -12.35 -7.23 -4.40
CA PHE A 28 -11.40 -6.14 -4.21
C PHE A 28 -9.99 -6.66 -3.95
N LEU A 29 -9.83 -7.62 -3.04
CA LEU A 29 -8.53 -8.19 -2.69
C LEU A 29 -7.91 -8.97 -3.84
N GLU A 30 -8.69 -9.77 -4.57
CA GLU A 30 -8.20 -10.45 -5.78
C GLU A 30 -7.67 -9.45 -6.81
N ALA A 31 -8.46 -8.40 -7.09
CA ALA A 31 -8.05 -7.36 -8.02
C ALA A 31 -6.80 -6.63 -7.51
N ALA A 32 -6.78 -6.19 -6.26
CA ALA A 32 -5.68 -5.40 -5.72
C ALA A 32 -4.36 -6.19 -5.64
N ILE A 33 -4.41 -7.48 -5.28
CA ILE A 33 -3.22 -8.34 -5.26
C ILE A 33 -2.73 -8.66 -6.68
N SER A 34 -3.61 -8.68 -7.68
CA SER A 34 -3.21 -8.91 -9.08
C SER A 34 -2.45 -7.74 -9.71
N GLU A 35 -2.55 -6.54 -9.14
CA GLU A 35 -1.82 -5.35 -9.60
C GLU A 35 -0.39 -5.28 -9.05
N TYR A 36 0.02 -6.21 -8.17
CA TYR A 36 1.41 -6.33 -7.76
C TYR A 36 2.22 -7.13 -8.79
N TYR A 37 3.33 -6.57 -9.23
CA TYR A 37 4.27 -7.29 -10.09
C TYR A 37 5.10 -8.31 -9.30
N ASP A 38 5.49 -9.37 -10.00
CA ASP A 38 6.45 -10.35 -9.48
C ASP A 38 7.87 -9.76 -9.61
N ILE A 39 8.21 -8.92 -8.62
CA ILE A 39 9.53 -8.28 -8.45
C ILE A 39 10.13 -8.65 -7.09
N PRO A 40 11.46 -8.57 -6.91
CA PRO A 40 12.10 -9.17 -5.74
C PRO A 40 11.62 -8.63 -4.39
N TYR A 41 11.40 -7.31 -4.27
CA TYR A 41 11.03 -6.66 -3.02
C TYR A 41 9.62 -6.06 -3.04
N HIS A 42 9.31 -5.08 -3.89
CA HIS A 42 8.03 -4.34 -3.87
C HIS A 42 6.86 -5.13 -4.50
N ASN A 43 6.68 -6.38 -4.08
CA ASN A 43 5.64 -7.31 -4.53
C ASN A 43 4.49 -7.43 -3.50
N ALA A 44 3.49 -8.28 -3.82
CA ALA A 44 2.33 -8.51 -2.95
C ALA A 44 2.70 -9.01 -1.54
N THR A 45 3.82 -9.73 -1.38
CA THR A 45 4.29 -10.17 -0.06
C THR A 45 4.78 -8.99 0.77
N HIS A 46 5.39 -7.98 0.15
CA HIS A 46 5.78 -6.74 0.83
C HIS A 46 4.56 -5.91 1.28
N GLY A 47 3.60 -5.69 0.38
CA GLY A 47 2.33 -5.03 0.74
C GLY A 47 1.61 -5.76 1.89
N PHE A 48 1.56 -7.09 1.85
CA PHE A 48 1.00 -7.90 2.94
C PHE A 48 1.76 -7.74 4.27
N ASN A 49 3.09 -7.68 4.24
CA ASN A 49 3.88 -7.46 5.45
C ASN A 49 3.56 -6.10 6.09
N ALA A 50 3.41 -5.05 5.28
CA ALA A 50 2.99 -3.74 5.76
C ALA A 50 1.58 -3.78 6.34
N LEU A 51 0.62 -4.46 5.70
CA LEU A 51 -0.73 -4.67 6.27
C LEU A 51 -0.67 -5.34 7.66
N TYR A 52 0.11 -6.42 7.77
CA TYR A 52 0.23 -7.18 9.01
C TYR A 52 0.84 -6.32 10.14
N ASN A 53 1.90 -5.57 9.83
CA ASN A 53 2.52 -4.63 10.77
C ASN A 53 1.54 -3.51 11.16
N GLY A 54 0.81 -2.94 10.21
CA GLY A 54 -0.22 -1.94 10.46
C GLY A 54 -1.29 -2.44 11.43
N ASN A 55 -1.77 -3.66 11.26
CA ASN A 55 -2.74 -4.28 12.17
C ASN A 55 -2.19 -4.45 13.61
N ILE A 56 -0.90 -4.77 13.76
CA ILE A 56 -0.25 -4.81 15.07
C ILE A 56 -0.18 -3.42 15.68
N LEU A 57 0.22 -2.40 14.91
CA LEU A 57 0.30 -1.01 15.37
C LEU A 57 -1.06 -0.50 15.86
N LEU A 58 -2.15 -0.78 15.13
CA LEU A 58 -3.49 -0.41 15.56
C LEU A 58 -3.87 -1.01 16.92
N LYS A 59 -3.48 -2.26 17.17
CA LYS A 59 -3.72 -2.93 18.47
C LYS A 59 -2.89 -2.31 19.60
N LEU A 60 -1.65 -1.92 19.32
CA LEU A 60 -0.74 -1.33 20.30
C LEU A 60 -1.13 0.10 20.69
N ILE A 61 -1.60 0.89 19.73
CA ILE A 61 -1.94 2.31 19.95
C ILE A 61 -3.23 2.45 20.75
N ASN A 62 -4.06 1.39 20.79
CA ASN A 62 -5.24 1.26 21.64
C ASN A 62 -6.04 2.58 21.78
N LYS A 63 -6.27 3.28 20.67
CA LYS A 63 -7.08 4.50 20.65
C LYS A 63 -8.56 4.09 20.48
N PRO A 64 -9.39 4.21 21.53
CA PRO A 64 -10.79 3.77 21.51
C PRO A 64 -11.66 4.57 20.52
N ASN A 65 -11.20 5.75 20.09
CA ASN A 65 -11.97 6.67 19.24
C ASN A 65 -11.63 6.59 17.74
N ASN A 66 -10.77 5.67 17.30
CA ASN A 66 -10.56 5.52 15.85
C ASN A 66 -11.78 4.82 15.25
N GLU A 67 -12.57 5.58 14.47
CA GLU A 67 -13.71 5.05 13.72
C GLU A 67 -13.26 3.86 12.88
N ARG A 68 -14.11 2.82 12.86
CA ARG A 68 -13.87 1.57 12.12
C ARG A 68 -13.47 1.83 10.65
N GLN A 69 -14.10 2.82 10.02
CA GLN A 69 -13.79 3.24 8.66
C GLN A 69 -12.35 3.75 8.49
N VAL A 70 -11.84 4.54 9.44
CA VAL A 70 -10.46 5.07 9.42
C VAL A 70 -9.45 3.94 9.55
N LYS A 71 -9.72 2.94 10.42
CA LYS A 71 -8.86 1.77 10.58
C LYS A 71 -8.79 0.94 9.30
N PHE A 72 -9.95 0.71 8.66
CA PHE A 72 -10.01 0.01 7.39
C PHE A 72 -9.18 0.71 6.31
N ILE A 73 -9.37 2.02 6.17
CA ILE A 73 -8.65 2.85 5.20
C ILE A 73 -7.15 2.80 5.44
N PHE A 74 -6.70 2.96 6.69
CA PHE A 74 -5.30 2.81 7.05
C PHE A 74 -4.73 1.43 6.66
N LEU A 75 -5.46 0.34 6.93
CA LEU A 75 -5.03 -1.01 6.60
C LEU A 75 -4.97 -1.24 5.08
N VAL A 76 -5.94 -0.69 4.33
CA VAL A 76 -5.90 -0.69 2.85
C VAL A 76 -4.69 0.08 2.36
N CYS A 77 -4.36 1.24 2.94
CA CYS A 77 -3.15 1.96 2.60
C CYS A 77 -1.90 1.11 2.83
N CYS A 78 -1.79 0.47 3.99
CA CYS A 78 -0.66 -0.42 4.28
C CYS A 78 -0.55 -1.54 3.25
N LEU A 79 -1.67 -2.17 2.86
CA LEU A 79 -1.67 -3.26 1.90
C LEU A 79 -1.24 -2.82 0.49
N LEU A 80 -1.65 -1.64 0.05
CA LEU A 80 -1.56 -1.22 -1.35
C LEU A 80 -0.52 -0.13 -1.62
N HIS A 81 0.35 0.16 -0.65
CA HIS A 81 1.20 1.34 -0.75
C HIS A 81 2.21 1.36 -1.90
N ASP A 82 2.54 0.19 -2.45
CA ASP A 82 3.42 -0.01 -3.60
C ASP A 82 2.71 -0.76 -4.74
N ILE A 83 1.38 -0.67 -4.82
CA ILE A 83 0.61 -1.36 -5.85
C ILE A 83 1.02 -0.91 -7.27
N GLY A 84 1.31 -1.83 -8.18
CA GLY A 84 1.82 -1.47 -9.52
C GLY A 84 3.27 -0.99 -9.54
N HIS A 85 4.04 -1.15 -8.45
CA HIS A 85 5.44 -0.71 -8.41
C HIS A 85 6.31 -1.46 -9.45
N PRO A 86 6.98 -0.76 -10.38
CA PRO A 86 7.67 -1.37 -11.51
C PRO A 86 9.02 -2.02 -11.14
N GLY A 87 9.54 -1.77 -9.94
CA GLY A 87 10.83 -2.30 -9.48
C GLY A 87 12.02 -1.41 -9.82
N VAL A 88 11.80 -0.27 -10.48
CA VAL A 88 12.83 0.71 -10.82
C VAL A 88 12.37 2.11 -10.41
N ILE A 89 13.27 2.85 -9.73
CA ILE A 89 12.99 4.21 -9.24
C ILE A 89 13.26 5.26 -10.35
N CYS A 90 14.00 4.87 -11.41
CA CYS A 90 14.36 5.73 -12.54
C CYS A 90 14.35 4.95 -13.87
N CYS A 91 13.62 5.45 -14.87
CA CYS A 91 13.85 5.12 -16.29
C CYS A 91 14.47 6.35 -16.97
N GLY A 92 15.81 6.36 -17.10
CA GLY A 92 16.51 7.50 -17.72
C GLY A 92 16.49 8.78 -16.86
N ASN A 93 16.19 9.93 -17.47
CA ASN A 93 16.18 11.25 -16.82
C ASN A 93 14.81 11.66 -16.24
N GLU A 94 13.77 10.86 -16.44
CA GLU A 94 12.42 11.16 -15.96
C GLU A 94 12.15 10.42 -14.66
N LYS A 95 11.82 11.19 -13.62
CA LYS A 95 11.41 10.66 -12.33
C LYS A 95 9.93 10.32 -12.43
N ILE A 96 9.60 9.03 -12.49
CA ILE A 96 8.22 8.57 -12.48
C ILE A 96 7.61 8.94 -11.13
N ASP A 97 6.44 9.58 -11.16
CA ASP A 97 5.66 9.90 -9.97
C ASP A 97 4.87 8.65 -9.53
N LEU A 98 5.61 7.69 -8.95
CA LEU A 98 5.09 6.39 -8.53
C LEU A 98 3.98 6.55 -7.49
N GLU A 99 4.10 7.55 -6.62
CA GLU A 99 3.12 7.82 -5.58
C GLU A 99 1.76 8.20 -6.16
N ASN A 100 1.73 9.08 -7.18
CA ASN A 100 0.49 9.40 -7.87
C ASN A 100 -0.06 8.19 -8.65
N HIS A 101 0.80 7.36 -9.24
CA HIS A 101 0.38 6.12 -9.89
C HIS A 101 -0.31 5.14 -8.92
N HIS A 102 0.31 4.85 -7.77
CA HIS A 102 -0.27 3.99 -6.73
C HIS A 102 -1.61 4.55 -6.25
N ALA A 103 -1.67 5.86 -6.03
CA ALA A 103 -2.84 6.55 -5.52
C ALA A 103 -4.04 6.46 -6.49
N GLU A 104 -3.82 6.62 -7.80
CA GLU A 104 -4.88 6.47 -8.81
C GLU A 104 -5.33 5.01 -8.98
N LEU A 105 -4.41 4.03 -8.89
CA LEU A 105 -4.79 2.61 -8.88
C LEU A 105 -5.68 2.26 -7.68
N ILE A 106 -5.32 2.70 -6.48
CA ILE A 106 -6.14 2.49 -5.27
C ILE A 106 -7.52 3.11 -5.46
N LYS A 107 -7.58 4.35 -5.94
CA LYS A 107 -8.85 5.05 -6.20
C LYS A 107 -9.72 4.29 -7.21
N LYS A 108 -9.13 3.78 -8.30
CA LYS A 108 -9.82 2.97 -9.31
C LYS A 108 -10.41 1.70 -8.69
N LEU A 109 -9.64 0.98 -7.88
CA LEU A 109 -10.08 -0.25 -7.21
C LEU A 109 -11.18 0.03 -6.18
N LEU A 110 -10.99 1.03 -5.31
CA LEU A 110 -12.00 1.43 -4.33
C LEU A 110 -13.31 1.86 -5.01
N SER A 111 -13.24 2.68 -6.06
CA SER A 111 -14.43 3.14 -6.78
C SER A 111 -15.21 2.00 -7.41
N LYS A 112 -14.51 0.96 -7.89
CA LYS A 112 -15.11 -0.19 -8.54
C LYS A 112 -15.76 -1.17 -7.56
N PHE A 113 -15.08 -1.48 -6.47
CA PHE A 113 -15.49 -2.58 -5.59
C PHE A 113 -16.09 -2.12 -4.26
N LEU A 114 -15.73 -0.93 -3.80
CA LEU A 114 -16.07 -0.39 -2.48
C LEU A 114 -16.54 1.08 -2.59
N PRO A 115 -17.52 1.41 -3.46
CA PRO A 115 -17.92 2.78 -3.75
C PRO A 115 -18.41 3.56 -2.52
N GLU A 116 -18.92 2.89 -1.49
CA GLU A 116 -19.31 3.51 -0.22
C GLU A 116 -18.13 4.13 0.57
N TYR A 117 -16.88 3.75 0.26
CA TYR A 117 -15.67 4.36 0.84
C TYR A 117 -15.12 5.53 0.00
N VAL A 118 -15.71 5.78 -1.18
CA VAL A 118 -15.26 6.76 -2.18
C VAL A 118 -16.02 8.09 -2.06
N THR A 119 -17.26 8.08 -1.58
CA THR A 119 -18.12 9.28 -1.55
C THR A 119 -17.69 10.30 -0.49
N GLU A 120 -17.22 11.45 -1.01
CA GLU A 120 -17.08 12.80 -0.44
C GLU A 120 -16.11 13.15 0.71
N VAL A 121 -15.54 12.23 1.50
CA VAL A 121 -14.53 12.63 2.51
C VAL A 121 -13.25 11.76 2.54
N ASN A 122 -13.30 10.51 2.07
CA ASN A 122 -12.24 9.57 2.42
C ASN A 122 -11.17 9.30 1.35
N ILE A 123 -11.40 9.61 0.08
CA ILE A 123 -10.37 9.41 -0.95
C ILE A 123 -9.39 10.58 -1.02
N ASN A 124 -9.84 11.84 -0.98
CA ASN A 124 -8.90 12.96 -0.99
C ASN A 124 -7.99 12.94 0.24
N GLY A 125 -8.52 12.61 1.43
CA GLY A 125 -7.69 12.41 2.63
C GLY A 125 -6.72 11.23 2.53
N LEU A 126 -7.10 10.13 1.86
CA LEU A 126 -6.24 8.97 1.60
C LEU A 126 -5.15 9.30 0.56
N LEU A 127 -5.52 9.90 -0.57
CA LEU A 127 -4.60 10.37 -1.62
C LEU A 127 -3.64 11.44 -1.07
N ASP A 128 -4.15 12.35 -0.23
CA ASP A 128 -3.32 13.32 0.48
C ASP A 128 -2.37 12.58 1.41
N THR A 129 -2.84 11.67 2.28
CA THR A 129 -1.99 10.85 3.17
C THR A 129 -0.89 10.10 2.40
N PHE A 130 -1.21 9.58 1.21
CA PHE A 130 -0.23 8.97 0.30
C PHE A 130 0.78 9.97 -0.26
N LYS A 131 0.34 11.14 -0.74
CA LYS A 131 1.21 12.23 -1.19
C LYS A 131 2.11 12.76 -0.04
N TYR A 132 1.59 12.81 1.18
CA TYR A 132 2.32 13.18 2.41
C TYR A 132 3.33 12.11 2.84
N LYS A 133 3.18 10.85 2.41
CA LYS A 133 4.12 9.75 2.70
C LYS A 133 5.55 10.11 2.28
N TYR A 134 5.80 10.91 1.24
CA TYR A 134 7.17 11.22 0.82
C TYR A 134 7.51 12.69 0.58
N LEU A 135 6.52 13.58 0.39
CA LEU A 135 6.81 14.95 -0.02
C LEU A 135 7.06 15.94 1.13
N GLY A 136 6.76 15.59 2.39
CA GLY A 136 7.06 16.43 3.56
C GLY A 136 6.45 17.84 3.53
N HIS A 137 5.58 18.13 2.57
CA HIS A 137 5.07 19.48 2.31
C HIS A 137 3.99 19.83 3.31
N LYS A 138 4.28 20.66 4.32
CA LYS A 138 3.26 21.27 5.20
C LYS A 138 2.13 21.90 4.36
N SER A 139 0.94 21.31 4.34
CA SER A 139 -0.26 22.04 3.91
C SER A 139 -0.44 23.26 4.80
N LYS A 140 -0.78 24.39 4.17
CA LYS A 140 -1.16 25.64 4.85
C LYS A 140 -2.56 25.59 5.47
N ASN A 141 -3.32 24.53 5.24
CA ASN A 141 -4.63 24.32 5.86
C ASN A 141 -4.46 23.41 7.08
N ASN A 142 -5.10 23.78 8.19
CA ASN A 142 -5.14 23.04 9.46
C ASN A 142 -5.43 21.55 9.22
N ILE A 143 -4.38 20.76 9.05
CA ILE A 143 -4.48 19.32 9.05
C ILE A 143 -4.62 18.92 10.52
N GLU A 144 -5.81 18.44 10.90
CA GLU A 144 -6.06 17.86 12.21
C GLU A 144 -4.99 16.82 12.54
N HIS A 145 -4.49 16.81 13.77
CA HIS A 145 -3.43 15.93 14.28
C HIS A 145 -3.65 14.42 13.97
N ASN A 146 -4.86 14.00 13.61
CA ASN A 146 -5.22 12.63 13.28
C ASN A 146 -4.58 12.07 11.99
N SER A 147 -4.34 12.87 10.95
CA SER A 147 -3.77 12.33 9.69
C SER A 147 -2.24 12.29 9.67
N ILE A 148 -1.57 13.15 10.45
CA ILE A 148 -0.12 13.08 10.70
C ILE A 148 0.22 11.77 11.41
N ASP A 149 -0.60 11.34 12.37
CA ASP A 149 -0.46 10.06 13.06
C ASP A 149 -0.54 8.88 12.07
N LEU A 150 -1.55 8.85 11.19
CA LEU A 150 -1.73 7.73 10.24
C LEU A 150 -0.61 7.65 9.20
N THR A 151 -0.14 8.79 8.68
CA THR A 151 0.97 8.83 7.73
C THR A 151 2.24 8.25 8.36
N MET A 152 2.54 8.61 9.61
CA MET A 152 3.68 8.06 10.35
C MET A 152 3.53 6.56 10.59
N LEU A 153 2.32 6.09 10.90
CA LEU A 153 2.07 4.66 11.11
C LEU A 153 2.22 3.83 9.84
N ILE A 154 1.84 4.35 8.67
CA ILE A 154 2.08 3.68 7.40
C ILE A 154 3.58 3.53 7.17
N LYS A 155 4.37 4.59 7.42
CA LYS A 155 5.84 4.52 7.32
C LYS A 155 6.45 3.51 8.27
N ILE A 156 5.99 3.48 9.52
CA ILE A 156 6.48 2.52 10.53
C ILE A 156 6.12 1.10 10.10
N ALA A 157 4.92 0.89 9.54
CA ALA A 157 4.49 -0.42 9.05
C ALA A 157 5.32 -0.91 7.86
N ASP A 158 5.59 -0.01 6.91
CA ASP A 158 6.41 -0.21 5.70
C ASP A 158 7.86 -0.60 6.06
N ILE A 159 8.55 0.22 6.85
CA ILE A 159 9.93 -0.08 7.31
C ILE A 159 9.99 -1.17 8.37
N GLY A 160 8.86 -1.73 8.79
CA GLY A 160 8.76 -2.69 9.88
C GLY A 160 9.57 -3.97 9.64
N ALA A 161 9.99 -4.25 8.40
CA ALA A 161 10.98 -5.28 8.09
C ALA A 161 12.29 -5.15 8.90
N SER A 162 12.73 -3.91 9.17
CA SER A 162 13.91 -3.60 10.01
C SER A 162 13.77 -4.00 11.48
N SER A 163 12.54 -4.19 11.95
CA SER A 163 12.21 -4.53 13.34
C SER A 163 11.85 -6.01 13.51
N LYS A 164 11.94 -6.82 12.45
CA LYS A 164 11.72 -8.28 12.50
C LYS A 164 12.94 -9.01 13.05
N LYS A 165 12.83 -10.33 13.20
CA LYS A 165 13.99 -11.19 13.54
C LYS A 165 15.09 -10.99 12.49
N PHE A 166 16.34 -11.14 12.91
CA PHE A 166 17.51 -10.90 12.06
C PHE A 166 17.44 -11.63 10.71
N ASP A 167 16.99 -12.90 10.70
CA ASP A 167 16.86 -13.68 9.47
C ASP A 167 15.84 -13.09 8.49
N ASP A 168 14.69 -12.63 9.01
CA ASP A 168 13.63 -11.99 8.21
C ASP A 168 14.10 -10.63 7.66
N PHE A 169 14.82 -9.86 8.49
CA PHE A 169 15.43 -8.60 8.08
C PHE A 169 16.44 -8.83 6.95
N MET A 170 17.38 -9.76 7.13
CA MET A 170 18.40 -10.09 6.13
C MET A 170 17.79 -10.60 4.83
N CYS A 171 16.69 -11.34 4.90
CA CYS A 171 15.95 -11.79 3.72
C CYS A 171 15.41 -10.59 2.93
N GLY A 172 14.69 -9.67 3.60
CA GLY A 172 14.16 -8.46 2.96
C GLY A 172 15.25 -7.55 2.40
N SER A 173 16.38 -7.40 3.09
CA SER A 173 17.51 -6.60 2.59
C SER A 173 18.11 -7.17 1.30
N LYS A 174 18.26 -8.50 1.20
CA LYS A 174 18.75 -9.15 -0.02
C LYS A 174 17.79 -8.99 -1.18
N GLN A 175 16.49 -9.11 -0.92
CA GLN A 175 15.45 -8.87 -1.93
C GLN A 175 15.50 -7.44 -2.46
N LEU A 176 15.65 -6.45 -1.58
CA LEU A 176 15.79 -5.06 -1.97
C LEU A 176 17.07 -4.82 -2.78
N GLU A 177 18.20 -5.40 -2.37
CA GLU A 177 19.47 -5.35 -3.11
C GLU A 177 19.33 -5.96 -4.51
N GLU A 178 18.65 -7.12 -4.62
CA GLU A 178 18.37 -7.76 -5.90
C GLU A 178 17.47 -6.91 -6.79
N GLU A 179 16.45 -6.24 -6.23
CA GLU A 179 15.61 -5.33 -7.00
C GLU A 179 16.40 -4.11 -7.50
N MET A 180 17.24 -3.51 -6.64
CA MET A 180 18.01 -2.32 -6.98
C MET A 180 19.15 -2.57 -7.97
N PHE A 181 19.80 -3.74 -7.89
CA PHE A 181 21.06 -4.01 -8.59
C PHE A 181 21.05 -5.29 -9.44
N GLY A 182 19.94 -6.02 -9.47
CA GLY A 182 19.76 -7.23 -10.26
C GLY A 182 19.82 -6.97 -11.76
N LYS A 183 20.22 -7.99 -12.53
CA LYS A 183 20.44 -7.94 -13.98
C LYS A 183 19.18 -7.72 -14.85
N ASN A 184 18.01 -7.47 -14.26
CA ASN A 184 16.72 -7.42 -14.96
C ASN A 184 16.22 -6.01 -15.31
N THR A 185 17.08 -4.98 -15.22
CA THR A 185 16.70 -3.59 -15.51
C THR A 185 16.28 -3.33 -16.97
N GLU A 186 16.65 -4.21 -17.92
CA GLU A 186 16.33 -4.07 -19.35
C GLU A 186 14.88 -4.46 -19.74
N ASP A 187 14.16 -5.25 -18.94
CA ASP A 187 12.80 -5.74 -19.29
C ASP A 187 11.66 -4.90 -18.67
N THR A 188 12.02 -3.89 -17.86
CA THR A 188 11.12 -3.08 -17.03
C THR A 188 10.56 -1.83 -17.74
N SER A 189 11.30 -1.21 -18.68
CA SER A 189 10.80 -0.05 -19.45
C SER A 189 9.57 -0.39 -20.30
N LYS A 190 9.50 -1.62 -20.81
CA LYS A 190 8.36 -2.13 -21.59
C LYS A 190 7.08 -2.36 -20.77
N ARG A 191 7.17 -2.41 -19.43
CA ARG A 191 6.00 -2.61 -18.55
C ARG A 191 5.20 -1.31 -18.40
N LEU A 192 5.88 -0.17 -18.31
CA LEU A 192 5.26 1.16 -18.28
C LEU A 192 4.67 1.57 -19.63
N GLU A 193 5.34 1.24 -20.74
CA GLU A 193 4.81 1.49 -22.11
C GLU A 193 3.48 0.75 -22.40
N LYS A 194 3.20 -0.36 -21.70
CA LYS A 194 1.91 -1.07 -21.81
C LYS A 194 0.77 -0.35 -21.08
N ASP A 195 1.09 0.42 -20.04
CA ASP A 195 0.11 1.17 -19.26
C ASP A 195 -0.19 2.55 -19.87
N GLU A 196 0.70 3.08 -20.73
CA GLU A 196 0.46 4.31 -21.52
C GLU A 196 -0.49 4.12 -22.74
N CYS A 197 -1.04 2.92 -22.92
CA CYS A 197 -2.09 2.65 -23.89
C CYS A 197 -3.52 2.76 -23.29
N PHE A 198 -3.79 3.69 -22.36
CA PHE A 198 -5.15 4.02 -21.93
C PHE A 198 -5.34 5.49 -21.55
#